data_AF-A0A8T7BPI6-F1
#
_entry.id   AF-A0A8T7BPI6-F1
#
_cell.length_a   1.000
_cell.length_b   1.000
_cell.length_c   1.000
_cell.angle_alpha   90.00
_cell.angle_beta   90.00
_cell.angle_gamma   90.00
#
_symmetry.space_group_name_H-M   'P 1'
#
loop_
_entity.id
_entity.type
_entity.pdbx_description
1 polymer ?
#
loop_
_entity_poly.entity_id
_entity_poly.type
_entity_poly.pdbx_seq_one_letter_code
_entity_poly.pdbx_strand_id
1 'polypeptide(L)'
;LGHDTAIIDETWPSVDEAALVQDTIEMVIQVNGKLRGKMSISANAEKSECEALALENDQVRKFVGESAIRKVIVVPSKLVNIVI
;
A
#
# COMPACT_ATOMS: atom_id res chain seq x y z
N LEU A 1 -33.12 14.80 -5.10
CA LEU A 1 -32.11 15.06 -6.16
C LEU A 1 -32.68 15.78 -7.38
N GLY A 2 -34.00 16.02 -7.47
CA GLY A 2 -34.57 16.88 -8.53
C GLY A 2 -34.50 16.29 -9.95
N HIS A 3 -34.50 14.97 -10.06
CA HIS A 3 -34.48 14.29 -11.37
C HIS A 3 -35.86 14.31 -12.01
N ASP A 4 -35.88 14.52 -13.32
CA ASP A 4 -37.10 14.60 -14.14
C ASP A 4 -37.66 13.20 -14.53
N THR A 5 -36.90 12.13 -14.27
CA THR A 5 -37.18 10.75 -14.66
C THR A 5 -37.48 9.86 -13.45
N ALA A 6 -38.36 8.86 -13.66
CA ALA A 6 -38.65 7.87 -12.64
C ALA A 6 -37.46 6.90 -12.51
N ILE A 7 -37.10 6.56 -11.27
CA ILE A 7 -35.94 5.68 -10.98
C ILE A 7 -36.03 4.29 -11.63
N ILE A 8 -37.23 3.85 -12.01
CA ILE A 8 -37.46 2.57 -12.69
C ILE A 8 -37.02 2.56 -14.15
N ASP A 9 -36.91 3.75 -14.77
CA ASP A 9 -36.52 3.94 -16.17
C ASP A 9 -35.03 4.30 -16.29
N GLU A 10 -34.35 4.50 -15.16
CA GLU A 10 -32.92 4.80 -15.11
C GLU A 10 -32.09 3.53 -15.31
N THR A 11 -31.02 3.65 -16.07
CA THR A 11 -30.07 2.55 -16.28
C THR A 11 -29.21 2.35 -15.04
N TRP A 12 -28.82 1.09 -14.79
CA TRP A 12 -27.87 0.80 -13.71
C TRP A 12 -26.55 1.56 -13.95
N PRO A 13 -25.99 2.23 -12.93
CA PRO A 13 -24.77 2.99 -13.09
C PRO A 13 -23.62 2.08 -13.56
N SER A 14 -22.95 2.51 -14.63
CA SER A 14 -21.74 1.87 -15.13
C SER A 14 -20.55 2.21 -14.25
N VAL A 15 -19.64 1.26 -14.09
CA VAL A 15 -18.38 1.48 -13.37
C VAL A 15 -17.55 2.53 -14.11
N ASP A 16 -17.16 3.59 -13.41
CA ASP A 16 -16.17 4.55 -13.88
C ASP A 16 -14.77 4.09 -13.44
N GLU A 17 -13.95 3.67 -14.40
CA GLU A 17 -12.58 3.21 -14.15
C GLU A 17 -11.68 4.34 -13.61
N ALA A 18 -11.97 5.61 -13.90
CA ALA A 18 -11.23 6.73 -13.36
C ALA A 18 -11.48 6.89 -11.85
N ALA A 19 -12.68 6.58 -11.38
CA ALA A 19 -13.03 6.60 -9.96
C ALA A 19 -12.42 5.42 -9.17
N LEU A 20 -11.91 4.39 -9.86
CA LEU A 20 -11.22 3.26 -9.24
C LEU A 20 -9.73 3.52 -8.97
N VAL A 21 -9.17 4.59 -9.53
CA VAL A 21 -7.77 4.95 -9.32
C VAL A 21 -7.57 5.37 -7.87
N GLN A 22 -6.87 4.53 -7.11
CA GLN A 22 -6.42 4.87 -5.76
C GLN A 22 -5.00 5.43 -5.82
N ASP A 23 -4.85 6.68 -5.40
CA ASP A 23 -3.53 7.31 -5.31
C ASP A 23 -2.62 6.65 -4.28
N THR A 24 -3.22 5.93 -3.31
CA THR A 24 -2.54 5.30 -2.18
C THR A 24 -2.88 3.82 -2.10
N ILE A 25 -1.85 3.00 -1.95
CA ILE A 25 -1.91 1.54 -1.77
C ILE A 25 -1.48 1.16 -0.35
N GLU A 26 -2.16 0.16 0.24
CA GLU A 26 -1.69 -0.44 1.50
C GLU A 26 -0.64 -1.51 1.18
N MET A 27 0.60 -1.27 1.62
CA MET A 27 1.69 -2.21 1.51
C MET A 27 1.99 -2.85 2.86
N VAL A 28 2.21 -4.16 2.86
CA VAL A 28 2.59 -4.90 4.06
C VAL A 28 4.11 -4.95 4.21
N ILE A 29 4.60 -4.79 5.45
CA ILE A 29 6.03 -4.88 5.77
C ILE A 29 6.29 -6.19 6.49
N GLN A 30 7.27 -6.92 5.98
CA GLN A 30 7.74 -8.19 6.52
C GLN A 30 9.19 -8.06 6.98
N VAL A 31 9.53 -8.74 8.07
CA VAL A 31 10.91 -8.90 8.55
C VAL A 31 11.20 -10.39 8.67
N ASN A 32 12.21 -10.89 7.97
CA ASN A 32 12.53 -12.33 7.87
C ASN A 32 11.28 -13.18 7.54
N GLY A 33 10.45 -12.70 6.62
CA GLY A 33 9.24 -13.40 6.16
C GLY A 33 8.03 -13.36 7.11
N LYS A 34 8.12 -12.67 8.25
CA LYS A 34 6.98 -12.47 9.17
C LYS A 34 6.39 -11.08 9.02
N LEU A 35 5.05 -10.97 8.97
CA LEU A 35 4.33 -9.70 8.91
C LEU A 35 4.58 -8.88 10.19
N ARG A 36 5.17 -7.69 10.05
CA ARG A 36 5.53 -6.79 11.16
C ARG A 36 4.83 -5.44 11.13
N GLY A 37 4.31 -5.04 9.98
CA GLY A 37 3.62 -3.77 9.87
C GLY A 37 2.86 -3.62 8.56
N LYS A 38 2.18 -2.50 8.46
CA LYS A 38 1.54 -2.02 7.24
C LYS A 38 1.86 -0.54 7.08
N MET A 39 1.92 -0.09 5.84
CA MET A 39 2.13 1.30 5.48
C MET A 39 1.28 1.65 4.27
N SER A 40 0.72 2.84 4.27
CA SER A 40 0.04 3.40 3.11
C SER A 40 1.05 4.23 2.33
N ILE A 41 1.23 3.94 1.05
CA ILE A 41 2.19 4.64 0.19
C ILE A 41 1.54 4.96 -1.15
N SER A 42 2.07 5.95 -1.87
CA SER A 42 1.59 6.26 -3.21
C SER A 42 1.70 5.03 -4.12
N ALA A 43 0.69 4.80 -4.96
CA ALA A 43 0.71 3.75 -5.97
C ALA A 43 1.90 3.87 -6.94
N ASN A 44 2.45 5.07 -7.09
CA ASN A 44 3.58 5.39 -7.97
C ASN A 44 4.90 5.57 -7.20
N ALA A 45 4.95 5.24 -5.91
CA ALA A 45 6.15 5.45 -5.11
C ALA A 45 7.34 4.62 -5.60
N GLU A 46 8.52 5.21 -5.54
CA GLU A 46 9.75 4.53 -5.93
C GLU A 46 10.21 3.52 -4.87
N LYS A 47 11.01 2.54 -5.30
CA LYS A 47 11.53 1.50 -4.41
C LYS A 47 12.33 2.07 -3.24
N SER A 48 13.09 3.14 -3.47
CA SER A 48 13.89 3.85 -2.46
C SER A 48 13.00 4.49 -1.40
N GLU A 49 11.88 5.09 -1.81
CA GLU A 49 10.89 5.69 -0.91
C GLU A 49 10.16 4.61 -0.09
N CYS A 50 9.77 3.50 -0.73
CA CYS A 50 9.22 2.33 -0.04
C CYS A 50 10.18 1.80 1.04
N GLU A 51 11.48 1.73 0.75
CA GLU A 51 12.49 1.26 1.68
C GLU A 51 12.66 2.21 2.86
N ALA A 52 12.77 3.53 2.60
CA ALA A 52 12.91 4.54 3.65
C ALA A 52 11.70 4.52 4.61
N LEU A 53 10.49 4.55 4.07
CA LEU A 53 9.26 4.53 4.86
C LEU A 53 9.09 3.21 5.64
N ALA A 54 9.49 2.08 5.05
CA ALA A 54 9.46 0.79 5.75
C ALA A 54 10.46 0.76 6.93
N LEU A 55 11.63 1.39 6.77
CA LEU A 55 12.65 1.51 7.83
C LEU A 55 12.29 2.56 8.90
N GLU A 56 11.52 3.59 8.55
CA GLU A 56 10.99 4.56 9.50
C GLU A 56 9.88 3.99 10.38
N ASN A 57 9.22 2.91 9.97
CA ASN A 57 8.13 2.31 10.71
C ASN A 57 8.58 1.80 12.10
N ASP A 58 7.97 2.31 13.16
CA ASP A 58 8.32 1.98 14.55
C ASP A 58 8.30 0.48 14.86
N GLN A 59 7.37 -0.28 14.27
CA GLN A 59 7.32 -1.73 14.47
C GLN A 59 8.55 -2.38 13.85
N VAL A 60 8.89 -1.99 12.62
CA VAL A 60 10.06 -2.50 11.89
C VAL A 60 11.34 -2.16 12.64
N ARG A 61 11.50 -0.91 13.11
CA ARG A 61 12.68 -0.49 13.91
C ARG A 61 12.84 -1.33 15.17
N LYS A 62 11.74 -1.68 15.85
CA LYS A 62 11.78 -2.59 17.02
C LYS A 62 12.24 -4.00 16.67
N PHE A 63 11.88 -4.51 15.48
CA PHE A 63 12.27 -5.86 15.05
C PHE A 63 13.68 -5.91 14.42
N VAL A 64 14.10 -4.86 13.74
CA VAL A 64 15.45 -4.74 13.18
C VAL A 64 16.45 -4.48 14.31
N GLY A 65 16.14 -3.57 15.25
CA GLY A 65 17.00 -3.26 16.38
C GLY A 65 18.41 -2.82 15.93
N GLU A 66 19.44 -3.49 16.44
CA GLU A 66 20.85 -3.30 16.04
C GLU A 66 21.30 -4.29 14.94
N SER A 67 20.38 -5.10 14.40
CA SER A 67 20.72 -6.11 13.40
C SER A 67 21.08 -5.47 12.07
N ALA A 68 22.13 -5.95 11.43
CA ALA A 68 22.53 -5.48 10.11
C ALA A 68 21.52 -5.94 9.04
N ILE A 69 20.96 -5.01 8.28
CA ILE A 69 20.06 -5.33 7.16
C ILE A 69 20.90 -5.96 6.05
N ARG A 70 20.66 -7.25 5.75
CA ARG A 70 21.35 -7.98 4.68
C ARG A 70 20.76 -7.71 3.31
N LYS A 71 19.43 -7.55 3.23
CA LYS A 71 18.73 -7.35 1.96
C LYS A 71 17.35 -6.75 2.17
N VAL A 72 16.98 -5.77 1.35
CA VAL A 72 15.60 -5.27 1.27
C VAL A 72 15.00 -5.70 -0.08
N ILE A 73 13.82 -6.30 -0.02
CA ILE A 73 13.09 -6.79 -1.20
C ILE A 73 11.78 -6.02 -1.28
N VAL A 74 11.70 -5.11 -2.25
CA VAL A 74 10.49 -4.33 -2.52
C VAL A 74 9.74 -4.97 -3.67
N VAL A 75 8.51 -5.41 -3.41
CA VAL A 75 7.55 -5.83 -4.43
C VAL A 75 6.52 -4.70 -4.56
N PRO A 76 6.57 -3.91 -5.66
CA PRO A 76 5.64 -2.80 -5.88
C PRO A 76 4.19 -3.27 -5.73
N SER A 77 3.37 -2.45 -5.07
CA SER A 77 1.93 -2.73 -4.88
C SER A 77 1.59 -4.01 -4.12
N LYS A 78 2.57 -4.66 -3.46
CA LYS A 78 2.34 -5.82 -2.61
C LYS A 78 2.96 -5.69 -1.24
N LEU A 79 4.30 -5.71 -1.15
CA LEU A 79 4.98 -5.83 0.14
C LEU A 79 6.45 -5.39 0.09
N VAL A 80 6.97 -5.05 1.26
CA VAL A 80 8.42 -4.88 1.52
C VAL A 80 8.86 -5.97 2.48
N ASN A 81 9.88 -6.75 2.12
CA ASN A 81 10.50 -7.73 3.01
C ASN A 81 11.93 -7.31 3.34
N ILE A 82 12.21 -7.16 4.63
CA ILE A 82 13.51 -6.78 5.17
C ILE A 82 14.15 -8.04 5.75
N VAL A 83 15.32 -8.39 5.21
CA VAL A 83 16.13 -9.49 5.69
C VAL A 83 17.24 -8.91 6.57
N ILE A 84 17.22 -9.28 7.85
CA ILE A 84 18.29 -9.02 8.84
C ILE A 84 19.17 -10.26 8.99
#